data_AF-A0A9D4BXC6-F1
#
_entry.id   AF-A0A9D4BXC6-F1
#
_cell.length_a   1.000
_cell.length_b   1.000
_cell.length_c   1.000
_cell.angle_alpha   90.00
_cell.angle_beta   90.00
_cell.angle_gamma   90.00
#
_symmetry.space_group_name_H-M   'P 1'
#
loop_
_entity.id
_entity.type
_entity.pdbx_description
1 polymer ?
#
loop_
_entity_poly.entity_id
_entity_poly.type
_entity_poly.pdbx_seq_one_letter_code
_entity_poly.pdbx_strand_id
1 'polypeptide(L)'
;MGAANMRVLNHLLTVIEIEKSDVEFYLAYTTRIFQFAESFEWNSVMKFDYHYRAPQAEHGFKWGTYSPHMKLQMLVPKRQKPSVLVQNQAPKEDCRILKAKGACLFGDKCRYKHGKALPSNNYRLNAPKNQ
;
A
#
# COMPACT_ATOMS: atom_id res chain seq x y z
N MET A 1 -3.52 -1.20 18.16
CA MET A 1 -4.17 0.12 18.00
C MET A 1 -5.69 0.05 18.16
N GLY A 2 -6.40 -0.76 17.38
CA GLY A 2 -7.87 -0.89 17.49
C GLY A 2 -8.35 -1.15 18.91
N ALA A 3 -7.70 -2.08 19.62
CA ALA A 3 -8.04 -2.40 21.01
C ALA A 3 -7.96 -1.20 21.98
N ALA A 4 -7.02 -0.26 21.79
CA ALA A 4 -6.94 0.93 22.65
C ALA A 4 -8.09 1.90 22.35
N ASN A 5 -8.38 2.15 21.07
CA ASN A 5 -9.51 2.99 20.69
C ASN A 5 -10.85 2.39 21.12
N MET A 6 -10.99 1.05 21.10
CA MET A 6 -12.19 0.36 21.59
C MET A 6 -12.32 0.41 23.12
N ARG A 7 -11.21 0.39 23.87
CA ARG A 7 -11.25 0.58 25.33
C ARG A 7 -11.71 1.98 25.70
N VAL A 8 -11.24 2.99 24.97
CA VAL A 8 -11.73 4.37 25.16
C VAL A 8 -13.21 4.45 24.81
N LEU A 9 -13.67 3.87 23.70
CA LEU A 9 -15.09 3.84 23.37
C LEU A 9 -15.93 3.16 24.45
N ASN A 10 -15.47 2.01 24.96
CA ASN A 10 -16.16 1.33 26.05
C ASN A 10 -16.23 2.20 27.31
N HIS A 11 -15.15 2.92 27.64
CA HIS A 11 -15.15 3.86 28.76
C HIS A 11 -16.14 5.01 28.56
N LEU A 12 -16.20 5.59 27.36
CA LEU A 12 -17.17 6.64 27.03
C LEU A 12 -18.62 6.14 27.17
N LEU A 13 -18.91 4.92 26.71
CA LEU A 13 -20.24 4.30 26.79
C LEU A 13 -20.66 3.94 28.21
N THR A 14 -19.72 3.58 29.08
CA THR A 14 -20.02 3.04 30.41
C THR A 14 -19.92 4.06 31.54
N VAL A 15 -19.11 5.11 31.37
CA VAL A 15 -18.82 6.08 32.44
C VAL A 15 -19.40 7.46 32.15
N ILE A 16 -19.48 7.87 30.88
CA ILE A 16 -19.80 9.25 30.50
C ILE A 16 -21.23 9.37 29.91
N GLU A 17 -21.96 8.25 29.75
CA GLU A 17 -23.30 8.20 29.14
C GLU A 17 -23.39 9.04 27.84
N ILE A 18 -22.51 8.75 26.89
CA ILE A 18 -22.48 9.47 25.61
C ILE A 18 -23.70 9.15 24.75
N GLU A 19 -24.16 10.13 23.98
CA GLU A 19 -25.26 9.94 23.02
C GLU A 19 -24.82 9.00 21.89
N LYS A 20 -25.76 8.31 21.25
CA LYS A 20 -25.46 7.47 20.07
C LYS A 20 -24.75 8.27 18.96
N SER A 21 -25.11 9.54 18.78
CA SER A 21 -24.46 10.41 17.80
C SER A 21 -22.98 10.66 18.13
N ASP A 22 -22.59 10.74 19.41
CA ASP A 22 -21.20 10.89 19.85
C ASP A 22 -20.36 9.64 19.60
N VAL A 23 -20.97 8.45 19.63
CA VAL A 23 -20.32 7.20 19.21
C VAL A 23 -19.93 7.27 17.75
N GLU A 24 -20.85 7.71 16.88
CA GLU A 24 -20.59 7.84 15.45
C GLU A 24 -19.44 8.82 15.17
N PHE A 25 -19.43 9.95 15.88
CA PHE A 25 -18.35 10.93 15.81
C PHE A 25 -17.00 10.34 16.28
N TYR A 26 -17.00 9.54 17.36
CA TYR A 26 -15.79 8.88 17.84
C TYR A 26 -15.26 7.82 16.86
N LEU A 27 -16.16 7.07 16.23
CA LEU A 27 -15.81 6.10 15.19
C LEU A 27 -15.26 6.79 13.94
N ALA A 28 -15.83 7.94 13.55
CA ALA A 28 -15.31 8.75 12.44
C ALA A 28 -13.89 9.24 12.73
N TYR A 29 -13.64 9.75 13.93
CA TYR A 29 -12.30 10.10 14.41
C TYR A 29 -11.34 8.91 14.34
N THR A 30 -11.75 7.78 14.91
CA THR A 30 -10.94 6.55 14.98
C THR A 30 -10.56 6.07 13.58
N THR A 31 -11.52 6.07 12.66
CA THR A 31 -11.29 5.71 11.24
C THR A 31 -10.27 6.64 10.59
N ARG A 32 -10.34 7.94 10.89
CA ARG A 32 -9.38 8.92 10.36
C ARG A 32 -7.95 8.67 10.84
N ILE A 33 -7.75 8.32 12.11
CA ILE A 33 -6.42 7.97 12.64
C ILE A 33 -5.84 6.75 11.89
N PHE A 34 -6.67 5.74 11.59
CA PHE A 34 -6.23 4.60 10.77
C PHE A 34 -5.88 5.00 9.34
N GLN A 35 -6.70 5.82 8.68
CA GLN A 35 -6.39 6.36 7.35
C GLN A 35 -5.06 7.14 7.34
N PHE A 36 -4.80 7.91 8.40
CA PHE A 36 -3.53 8.63 8.51
C PHE A 36 -2.36 7.68 8.70
N ALA A 37 -2.51 6.61 9.48
CA ALA A 37 -1.48 5.59 9.66
C ALA A 37 -1.09 4.88 8.35
N GLU A 38 -1.97 4.84 7.35
CA GLU A 38 -1.67 4.30 6.02
C GLU A 38 -0.72 5.22 5.23
N SER A 39 -0.96 6.53 5.26
CA SER A 39 -0.33 7.51 4.37
C SER A 39 0.79 8.35 5.00
N PHE A 40 0.82 8.47 6.33
CA PHE A 40 1.73 9.36 7.08
C PHE A 40 2.61 8.59 8.06
N GLU A 41 3.75 9.17 8.43
CA GLU A 41 4.68 8.57 9.37
C GLU A 41 4.02 8.39 10.74
N TRP A 42 4.20 7.20 11.34
CA TRP A 42 3.51 6.83 12.58
C TRP A 42 3.71 7.83 13.73
N ASN A 43 4.93 8.31 13.93
CA ASN A 43 5.24 9.32 14.95
C ASN A 43 4.48 10.64 14.73
N SER A 44 4.26 11.03 13.47
CA SER A 44 3.48 12.23 13.14
C SER A 44 1.99 12.03 13.41
N VAL A 45 1.45 10.83 13.14
CA VAL A 45 0.07 10.45 13.46
C VAL A 45 -0.19 10.43 14.96
N MET A 46 0.74 9.90 15.75
CA MET A 46 0.60 9.89 17.22
C MET A 46 0.67 11.28 17.84
N LYS A 47 1.54 12.17 17.33
CA LYS A 47 1.53 13.58 17.73
C LYS A 47 0.19 14.23 17.40
N PHE A 48 -0.33 14.00 16.20
CA PHE A 48 -1.66 14.49 15.82
C PHE A 48 -2.76 13.97 16.76
N ASP A 49 -2.80 12.66 17.05
CA ASP A 49 -3.78 12.05 17.97
C ASP A 49 -3.72 12.68 19.36
N TYR A 50 -2.52 12.88 19.90
CA TYR A 50 -2.33 13.55 21.20
C TYR A 50 -2.85 15.00 21.18
N HIS A 51 -2.44 15.80 20.20
CA HIS A 51 -2.83 17.21 20.08
C HIS A 51 -4.29 17.40 19.67
N TYR A 52 -4.95 16.37 19.14
CA TYR A 52 -6.39 16.38 18.91
C TYR A 52 -7.14 16.07 20.21
N ARG A 53 -6.73 15.02 20.93
CA ARG A 53 -7.42 14.55 22.14
C ARG A 53 -7.33 15.52 23.31
N ALA A 54 -6.21 16.22 23.49
CA ALA A 54 -6.06 17.16 24.60
C ALA A 54 -7.06 18.34 24.53
N PRO A 55 -7.14 19.11 23.41
CA PRO A 55 -8.17 20.12 23.24
C PRO A 55 -9.59 19.56 23.22
N GLN A 56 -9.80 18.34 22.70
CA GLN A 56 -11.12 17.69 22.72
C GLN A 56 -11.58 17.45 24.16
N ALA A 57 -10.70 16.99 25.04
CA ALA A 57 -11.02 16.77 26.46
C ALA A 57 -11.24 18.09 27.22
N GLU A 58 -10.50 19.16 26.86
CA GLU A 58 -10.62 20.48 27.49
C GLU A 58 -11.88 21.24 27.04
N HIS A 59 -12.20 21.22 25.75
CA HIS A 59 -13.24 22.06 25.15
C HIS A 59 -14.51 21.29 24.77
N GLY A 60 -14.48 19.96 24.78
CA GLY A 60 -15.65 19.12 24.52
C GLY A 60 -16.21 19.19 23.09
N PHE A 61 -15.41 19.59 22.10
CA PHE A 61 -15.90 19.60 20.71
C PHE A 61 -16.15 18.17 20.20
N LYS A 62 -17.03 18.06 19.20
CA LYS A 62 -17.44 16.77 18.63
C LYS A 62 -16.24 16.02 18.06
N TRP A 63 -16.18 14.72 18.34
CA TRP A 63 -15.20 13.84 17.71
C TRP A 63 -15.31 13.90 16.17
N GLY A 64 -14.19 13.74 15.48
CA GLY A 64 -14.15 13.82 14.02
C GLY A 64 -14.25 15.23 13.43
N THR A 65 -14.33 16.28 14.26
CA THR A 65 -14.23 17.67 13.79
C THR A 65 -12.88 17.88 13.10
N TYR A 66 -12.91 17.95 11.77
CA TYR A 66 -11.69 18.02 10.99
C TYR A 66 -11.08 19.43 11.07
N SER A 67 -9.83 19.51 11.54
CA SER A 67 -9.00 20.71 11.40
C SER A 67 -7.99 20.51 10.27
N PRO A 68 -8.22 21.07 9.07
CA PRO A 68 -7.29 20.96 7.95
C PRO A 68 -5.91 21.53 8.29
N HIS A 69 -5.88 22.57 9.11
CA HIS A 69 -4.65 23.23 9.54
C HIS A 69 -3.76 22.28 10.35
N MET A 70 -4.32 21.58 11.33
CA MET A 70 -3.57 20.59 12.12
C MET A 70 -3.01 19.47 11.24
N LYS A 71 -3.79 18.99 10.27
CA LYS A 71 -3.33 17.95 9.33
C LYS A 71 -2.08 18.43 8.56
N LEU A 72 -2.12 19.64 8.01
CA LEU A 72 -1.03 20.19 7.18
C LEU A 72 0.24 20.48 7.98
N GLN A 73 0.11 20.92 9.23
CA GLN A 73 1.26 21.26 10.07
C GLN A 73 1.92 20.03 10.71
N MET A 74 1.13 19.02 11.07
CA MET A 74 1.60 17.96 11.95
C MET A 74 1.90 16.65 11.24
N LEU A 75 1.16 16.30 10.18
CA LEU A 75 1.32 15.00 9.53
C LEU A 75 2.44 15.05 8.50
N VAL A 76 3.36 14.08 8.62
CA VAL A 76 4.50 13.94 7.71
C VAL A 76 4.18 12.81 6.73
N PRO A 77 4.06 13.07 5.41
CA PRO A 77 3.78 12.02 4.44
C PRO A 77 4.87 10.96 4.48
N LYS A 78 4.49 9.68 4.41
CA LYS A 78 5.49 8.63 4.22
C LYS A 78 6.23 8.90 2.92
N ARG A 79 7.56 8.74 2.92
CA ARG A 79 8.31 8.66 1.67
C ARG A 79 7.72 7.51 0.87
N GLN A 80 6.99 7.85 -0.19
CA GLN A 80 6.66 6.87 -1.20
C GLN A 80 8.00 6.34 -1.68
N LYS A 81 8.23 5.03 -1.54
CA LYS A 81 9.34 4.42 -2.27
C LYS A 81 9.14 4.87 -3.71
N PRO A 82 10.14 5.48 -4.37
CA PRO A 82 10.00 5.77 -5.79
C PRO A 82 9.48 4.48 -6.39
N SER A 83 8.27 4.56 -6.98
CA SER A 83 7.76 3.48 -7.78
C SER A 83 8.90 3.21 -8.73
N VAL A 84 9.61 2.09 -8.53
CA VAL A 84 10.68 1.71 -9.41
C VAL A 84 9.92 1.47 -10.69
N LEU A 85 9.87 2.50 -11.55
CA LEU A 85 9.61 2.33 -12.95
C LEU A 85 10.51 1.15 -13.27
N VAL A 86 9.88 0.00 -13.52
CA VAL A 86 10.57 -1.21 -13.92
C VAL A 86 11.38 -0.73 -15.10
N GLN A 87 12.66 -0.46 -14.86
CA GLN A 87 13.56 -0.11 -15.91
C GLN A 87 13.58 -1.40 -16.70
N ASN A 88 12.86 -1.40 -17.82
CA ASN A 88 13.08 -2.33 -18.92
C ASN A 88 14.51 -2.05 -19.38
N GLN A 89 15.49 -2.48 -18.57
CA GLN A 89 16.86 -2.57 -18.98
C GLN A 89 16.82 -3.61 -20.08
N ALA A 90 16.86 -3.13 -21.33
CA ALA A 90 17.01 -3.98 -22.49
C ALA A 90 18.13 -4.97 -22.18
N PRO A 91 17.93 -6.29 -22.40
CA PRO A 91 18.90 -7.27 -21.96
C PRO A 91 20.29 -6.93 -22.50
N LYS A 92 21.27 -6.77 -21.61
CA LYS A 92 22.63 -6.35 -21.99
C LYS A 92 23.40 -7.48 -22.69
N GLU A 93 22.99 -8.73 -22.53
CA GLU A 93 23.69 -9.91 -23.02
C GLU A 93 22.78 -10.85 -23.82
N ASP A 94 23.39 -11.57 -24.78
CA ASP A 94 22.75 -12.64 -25.54
C ASP A 94 22.46 -13.86 -24.65
N CYS A 95 21.36 -14.55 -24.94
CA CYS A 95 21.00 -15.78 -24.23
C CYS A 95 22.03 -16.88 -24.49
N ARG A 96 22.83 -17.22 -23.46
CA ARG A 96 23.86 -18.26 -23.54
C ARG A 96 23.28 -19.65 -23.84
N ILE A 97 22.07 -19.94 -23.33
CA ILE A 97 21.40 -21.23 -23.55
C ILE A 97 20.99 -21.35 -25.02
N LEU A 98 20.36 -20.31 -25.58
CA LEU A 98 20.04 -20.27 -27.00
C LEU A 98 21.31 -20.36 -27.86
N LYS A 99 22.36 -19.62 -27.49
CA LYS A 99 23.64 -19.61 -28.21
C LYS A 99 24.34 -20.96 -28.19
N ALA A 100 24.29 -21.68 -27.07
CA ALA A 100 24.97 -22.96 -26.90
C ALA A 100 24.15 -24.16 -27.41
N LYS A 101 22.83 -24.14 -27.24
CA LYS A 101 21.94 -25.28 -27.51
C LYS A 101 20.97 -25.07 -28.68
N GLY A 102 20.92 -23.87 -29.25
CA GLY A 102 19.97 -23.51 -30.30
C GLY A 102 18.52 -23.30 -29.83
N ALA A 103 18.18 -23.73 -28.61
CA ALA A 103 16.84 -23.59 -28.04
C ALA A 103 16.89 -23.11 -26.57
N CYS A 104 16.03 -22.15 -26.24
CA CYS A 104 15.89 -21.63 -24.89
C CYS A 104 14.60 -22.16 -24.24
N LEU A 105 14.74 -22.84 -23.10
CA LEU A 105 13.61 -23.39 -22.34
C LEU A 105 12.66 -22.30 -21.80
N PHE A 106 13.13 -21.04 -21.70
CA PHE A 106 12.36 -19.92 -21.17
C PHE A 106 11.54 -19.18 -22.24
N GLY A 107 11.69 -19.51 -23.53
CA GLY A 107 10.95 -18.89 -24.63
C GLY A 107 11.00 -17.36 -24.61
N ASP A 108 9.88 -16.70 -24.91
CA ASP A 108 9.76 -15.23 -24.93
C ASP A 108 9.83 -14.58 -23.54
N LYS A 109 9.75 -15.37 -22.47
CA LYS A 109 9.91 -14.90 -21.08
C LYS A 109 11.38 -14.84 -20.67
N CYS A 110 12.31 -15.19 -21.56
CA CYS A 110 13.73 -15.13 -21.27
C CYS A 110 14.19 -13.69 -21.06
N ARG A 111 14.91 -13.45 -19.97
CA ARG A 111 15.47 -12.13 -19.63
C ARG A 111 16.67 -11.70 -20.48
N TYR A 112 17.10 -12.53 -21.44
CA TYR A 112 18.29 -12.32 -22.28
C TYR A 112 17.91 -12.16 -23.76
N LYS A 113 18.77 -11.52 -24.56
CA LYS A 113 18.48 -11.32 -25.99
C LYS A 113 18.47 -12.66 -26.74
N HIS A 114 17.35 -12.96 -27.37
CA HIS A 114 17.28 -13.92 -28.47
C HIS A 114 17.47 -13.09 -29.75
N GLY A 115 18.51 -13.38 -30.55
CA GLY A 115 18.71 -12.68 -31.82
C GLY A 115 17.45 -12.75 -32.68
N LYS A 116 17.19 -11.74 -33.52
CA LYS A 116 15.97 -11.65 -34.36
C LYS A 116 15.74 -12.98 -35.08
N ALA A 117 14.77 -13.76 -34.63
CA ALA A 117 14.25 -14.87 -35.40
C ALA A 117 13.62 -14.26 -36.66
N LEU A 118 14.03 -14.75 -37.83
CA LEU A 118 13.26 -14.58 -39.06
C LEU A 118 11.81 -14.96 -38.77
N PRO A 119 10.82 -14.26 -39.36
CA PRO A 119 9.42 -14.44 -39.03
C PRO A 119 9.06 -15.93 -39.04
N SER A 120 8.57 -16.37 -37.89
CA SER A 120 8.05 -17.71 -37.64
C SER A 120 7.15 -18.13 -38.79
N ASN A 121 7.64 -19.00 -39.67
CA ASN A 121 6.75 -19.79 -40.50
C ASN A 121 6.40 -21.03 -39.69
N ASN A 122 5.12 -21.17 -39.37
CA ASN A 122 4.51 -22.27 -38.65
C ASN A 122 4.85 -23.63 -39.28
N TYR A 123 5.95 -24.27 -38.88
CA TYR A 123 6.09 -25.71 -39.07
C TYR A 123 6.02 -26.39 -37.70
N ARG A 124 4.80 -26.84 -37.38
CA ARG A 124 4.57 -27.98 -36.49
C ARG A 124 5.43 -29.13 -37.03
N LEU A 125 6.53 -29.47 -36.37
CA LEU A 125 7.15 -30.77 -36.60
C LEU A 125 6.30 -31.82 -35.90
N ASN A 126 5.66 -32.62 -36.74
CA ASN A 126 4.91 -33.81 -36.40
C ASN A 126 5.71 -34.71 -35.45
N ALA A 127 5.02 -35.21 -34.42
CA ALA A 127 5.48 -36.33 -33.63
C ALA A 127 5.79 -37.54 -34.53
N PRO A 128 6.84 -38.33 -34.25
CA PRO A 128 7.06 -39.58 -34.96
C PRO A 128 5.92 -40.55 -34.64
N LYS A 129 5.20 -40.99 -35.68
CA LYS A 129 4.33 -42.15 -35.63
C LYS A 129 5.23 -43.38 -35.55
N ASN A 130 5.19 -44.10 -34.43
CA ASN A 130 5.72 -45.45 -34.38
C ASN A 130 4.62 -46.45 -34.72
N GLN A 131 5.03 -47.36 -35.58
CA GLN A 131 4.38 -48.56 -36.09
C GLN A 131 4.21 -49.60 -34.97
#